data_AF-A0A378W2M0-F1
#
_entry.id   AF-A0A378W2M0-F1
#
_cell.length_a   1.000
_cell.length_b   1.000
_cell.length_c   1.000
_cell.angle_alpha   90.00
_cell.angle_beta   90.00
_cell.angle_gamma   90.00
#
_symmetry.space_group_name_H-M   'P 1'
#
loop_
_entity.id
_entity.type
_entity.pdbx_description
1 polymer ?
#
loop_
_entity_poly.entity_id
_entity_poly.type
_entity_poly.pdbx_seq_one_letter_code
_entity_poly.pdbx_strand_id
1 'polypeptide(L)'
;MESVRLSFGKCGSVLFSVANMLQLAGWTAVMIYVGATVSSALGKVLWDGESFVWWALANGALIVLWLVFGARRTGGLKTVSMLLMLLAVLWLSVEVFASSGTNAAPAVSDGMTFGTAVELSAVMPLSWLPLAADYTRQARRPLRQP
;
A
#
# COMPACT_ATOMS: atom_id res chain seq x y z
N MET A 1 11.80 -14.46 -9.07
CA MET A 1 12.68 -13.86 -8.05
C MET A 1 14.03 -14.56 -8.02
N GLU A 2 15.08 -13.85 -8.40
CA GLU A 2 16.43 -14.41 -8.52
C GLU A 2 17.16 -14.50 -7.17
N SER A 3 16.85 -13.61 -6.22
CA SER A 3 17.39 -13.65 -4.85
C SER A 3 16.97 -14.92 -4.09
N VAL A 4 15.73 -15.36 -4.22
CA VAL A 4 15.20 -16.60 -3.59
C VAL A 4 15.82 -17.86 -4.21
N ARG A 5 16.30 -17.77 -5.46
CA ARG A 5 16.92 -18.88 -6.18
C ARG A 5 18.29 -19.25 -5.59
N LEU A 6 18.96 -18.33 -4.90
CA LEU A 6 20.21 -18.57 -4.16
C LEU A 6 19.99 -19.37 -2.86
N SER A 7 18.83 -19.22 -2.21
CA SER A 7 18.52 -19.88 -0.93
C SER A 7 17.67 -21.15 -1.06
N PHE A 8 16.75 -21.23 -2.03
CA PHE A 8 15.77 -22.32 -2.15
C PHE A 8 15.82 -23.07 -3.50
N GLY A 9 16.80 -22.78 -4.36
CA GLY A 9 16.94 -23.42 -5.68
C GLY A 9 15.86 -23.04 -6.70
N LYS A 10 15.82 -23.74 -7.85
CA LYS A 10 14.88 -23.44 -8.95
C LYS A 10 13.41 -23.66 -8.58
N CYS A 11 13.08 -24.73 -7.85
CA CYS A 11 11.69 -25.03 -7.48
C CYS A 11 11.12 -24.08 -6.42
N GLY A 12 11.88 -23.77 -5.36
CA GLY A 12 11.42 -22.84 -4.32
C GLY A 12 11.27 -21.41 -4.83
N SER A 13 12.12 -20.98 -5.76
CA SER A 13 12.00 -19.67 -6.42
C SER A 13 10.67 -19.49 -7.16
N VAL A 14 10.10 -20.56 -7.75
CA VAL A 14 8.80 -20.50 -8.44
C VAL A 14 7.66 -20.26 -7.45
N LEU A 15 7.63 -20.99 -6.33
CA LEU A 15 6.59 -20.85 -5.30
C LEU A 15 6.53 -19.41 -4.76
N PHE A 16 7.67 -18.85 -4.36
CA PHE A 16 7.72 -17.47 -3.85
C PHE A 16 7.41 -16.42 -4.92
N SER A 17 7.76 -16.68 -6.19
CA SER A 17 7.42 -15.76 -7.28
C SER A 17 5.92 -15.75 -7.56
N VAL A 18 5.25 -16.92 -7.54
CA VAL A 18 3.79 -17.02 -7.68
C VAL A 18 3.09 -16.38 -6.50
N ALA A 19 3.54 -16.65 -5.27
CA ALA A 19 3.00 -16.02 -4.07
C ALA A 19 3.10 -14.49 -4.14
N ASN A 20 4.25 -13.95 -4.55
CA ASN A 20 4.40 -12.50 -4.73
C ASN A 20 3.50 -11.94 -5.84
N MET A 21 3.35 -12.65 -6.96
CA MET A 21 2.45 -12.23 -8.04
C MET A 21 0.99 -12.18 -7.57
N LEU A 22 0.53 -13.21 -6.86
CA LEU A 22 -0.81 -13.24 -6.25
C LEU A 22 -0.98 -12.11 -5.24
N GLN A 23 0.05 -11.86 -4.41
CA GLN A 23 0.02 -10.78 -3.43
C GLN A 23 -0.09 -9.40 -4.10
N LEU A 24 0.67 -9.13 -5.16
CA LEU A 24 0.61 -7.87 -5.89
C LEU A 24 -0.74 -7.69 -6.60
N ALA A 25 -1.30 -8.75 -7.18
CA ALA A 25 -2.63 -8.72 -7.77
C ALA A 25 -3.70 -8.44 -6.71
N GLY A 26 -3.62 -9.13 -5.56
CA GLY A 26 -4.51 -8.92 -4.42
C GLY A 26 -4.43 -7.50 -3.85
N TRP A 27 -3.23 -6.98 -3.63
CA TRP A 27 -3.04 -5.59 -3.18
C TRP A 27 -3.58 -4.58 -4.18
N THR A 28 -3.40 -4.81 -5.48
CA THR A 28 -3.96 -3.94 -6.52
C THR A 28 -5.50 -3.92 -6.44
N ALA A 29 -6.13 -5.08 -6.23
CA ALA A 29 -7.58 -5.16 -6.06
C ALA A 29 -8.06 -4.38 -4.82
N VAL A 30 -7.37 -4.51 -3.69
CA VAL A 30 -7.65 -3.74 -2.46
C VAL A 30 -7.49 -2.24 -2.70
N MET A 31 -6.43 -1.81 -3.40
CA MET A 31 -6.21 -0.40 -3.72
C MET A 31 -7.33 0.18 -4.60
N ILE A 32 -7.81 -0.56 -5.60
CA ILE A 32 -8.95 -0.15 -6.42
C ILE A 32 -10.22 -0.08 -5.58
N TYR A 33 -10.48 -1.08 -4.73
CA TYR A 33 -11.66 -1.10 -3.86
C TYR A 33 -11.69 0.09 -2.89
N VAL A 34 -10.59 0.34 -2.17
CA VAL A 34 -10.49 1.46 -1.23
C VAL A 34 -10.58 2.79 -1.98
N GLY A 35 -9.88 2.92 -3.12
CA GLY A 35 -9.95 4.10 -3.97
C GLY A 35 -11.38 4.39 -4.43
N ALA A 36 -12.08 3.38 -4.94
CA ALA A 36 -13.47 3.51 -5.37
C ALA A 36 -14.43 3.85 -4.23
N THR A 37 -14.20 3.28 -3.03
CA THR A 37 -15.00 3.59 -1.83
C THR A 37 -14.85 5.06 -1.44
N VAL A 38 -13.61 5.56 -1.38
CA VAL A 38 -13.34 6.96 -1.05
C VAL A 38 -13.85 7.89 -2.14
N SER A 39 -13.64 7.57 -3.42
CA SER A 39 -14.15 8.36 -4.55
C SER A 39 -15.67 8.40 -4.59
N SER A 40 -16.35 7.28 -4.29
CA SER A 40 -17.81 7.25 -4.22
C SER A 40 -18.35 8.08 -3.07
N ALA A 41 -17.70 8.03 -1.89
CA ALA A 41 -18.07 8.86 -0.75
C ALA A 41 -17.87 10.36 -1.06
N LEU A 42 -16.77 10.73 -1.73
CA LEU A 42 -16.53 12.09 -2.19
C LEU A 42 -17.54 12.52 -3.27
N GLY A 43 -17.88 11.62 -4.19
CA GLY A 43 -18.88 11.84 -5.22
C GLY A 43 -20.27 12.16 -4.65
N LYS A 44 -20.66 11.50 -3.55
CA LYS A 44 -21.87 11.84 -2.79
C LYS A 44 -21.85 13.30 -2.32
N VAL A 45 -20.74 13.71 -1.69
CA VAL A 45 -20.61 15.04 -1.08
C VAL A 45 -20.56 16.15 -2.13
N LEU A 46 -19.94 15.88 -3.28
CA LEU A 46 -19.65 16.91 -4.29
C LEU A 46 -20.71 16.98 -5.40
N TRP A 47 -21.31 15.85 -5.78
CA TRP A 47 -22.19 15.72 -6.95
C TRP A 47 -23.48 14.94 -6.69
N ASP A 48 -23.78 14.60 -5.43
CA ASP A 48 -24.99 13.85 -5.00
C ASP A 48 -25.19 12.51 -5.75
N GLY A 49 -24.10 11.96 -6.30
CA GLY A 49 -24.08 10.75 -7.09
C GLY A 49 -23.18 9.70 -6.45
N GLU A 50 -23.76 8.56 -6.06
CA GLU A 50 -23.04 7.41 -5.52
C GLU A 50 -22.98 6.27 -6.53
N SER A 51 -21.79 5.93 -7.00
CA SER A 51 -21.60 4.75 -7.84
C SER A 51 -20.23 4.14 -7.64
N PHE A 52 -20.16 3.17 -6.73
CA PHE A 52 -18.96 2.39 -6.47
C PHE A 52 -18.41 1.74 -7.75
N VAL A 53 -19.28 1.12 -8.55
CA VAL A 53 -18.88 0.37 -9.76
C VAL A 53 -18.22 1.30 -10.77
N TRP A 54 -18.79 2.49 -10.99
CA TRP A 54 -18.23 3.45 -11.93
C TRP A 54 -16.84 3.92 -11.47
N TRP A 55 -16.68 4.22 -10.18
CA TRP A 55 -15.39 4.61 -9.61
C TRP A 55 -14.36 3.49 -9.62
N ALA A 56 -14.77 2.23 -9.37
CA ALA A 56 -13.88 1.08 -9.46
C ALA A 56 -13.36 0.87 -10.88
N LEU A 57 -14.24 0.95 -11.88
CA LEU A 57 -13.87 0.86 -13.29
C LEU A 57 -12.98 2.03 -13.72
N ALA A 58 -13.30 3.25 -13.30
CA ALA A 58 -12.50 4.43 -13.61
C ALA A 58 -11.07 4.32 -13.04
N ASN A 59 -10.92 3.92 -11.78
CA ASN A 59 -9.61 3.70 -11.15
C ASN A 59 -8.83 2.57 -11.85
N GLY A 60 -9.49 1.44 -12.14
CA GLY A 60 -8.87 0.33 -12.86
C GLY A 60 -8.39 0.73 -14.26
N ALA A 61 -9.22 1.45 -15.02
CA ALA A 61 -8.87 1.95 -16.34
C ALA A 61 -7.70 2.93 -16.27
N LEU A 62 -7.66 3.82 -15.27
CA LEU A 62 -6.57 4.77 -15.08
C LEU A 62 -5.24 4.06 -14.79
N ILE A 63 -5.25 2.99 -13.99
CA ILE A 63 -4.06 2.17 -13.72
C ILE A 63 -3.56 1.50 -15.00
N VAL A 64 -4.46 0.91 -15.80
CA VAL A 64 -4.10 0.28 -17.09
C VAL A 64 -3.52 1.32 -18.05
N LEU A 65 -4.16 2.49 -18.15
CA LEU A 65 -3.72 3.59 -18.98
C LEU A 65 -2.31 4.04 -18.58
N TRP A 66 -2.08 4.22 -17.28
CA TRP A 66 -0.78 4.57 -16.72
C TRP A 66 0.29 3.53 -17.09
N LEU A 67 -0.05 2.24 -16.99
CA LEU A 67 0.88 1.15 -17.31
C LEU A 67 1.28 1.16 -18.80
N VAL A 68 0.30 1.38 -19.70
CA VAL A 68 0.51 1.39 -21.16
C VAL A 68 1.37 2.57 -21.62
N PHE A 69 1.14 3.77 -21.06
CA PHE A 69 1.94 4.95 -21.45
C PHE A 69 3.40 4.86 -20.99
N GLY A 70 3.73 3.89 -20.14
CA GLY A 70 5.06 3.69 -19.59
C GLY A 70 5.41 4.85 -18.65
N ALA A 71 5.56 4.56 -17.36
CA ALA A 71 5.89 5.55 -16.33
C ALA A 71 7.30 6.16 -16.53
N ARG A 72 7.49 6.98 -17.57
CA ARG A 72 8.72 7.71 -17.86
C ARG A 72 8.76 8.93 -16.94
N ARG A 73 9.69 8.90 -15.98
CA ARG A 73 10.06 10.01 -15.08
C ARG A 73 8.95 10.58 -14.18
N THR A 74 8.23 9.75 -13.43
CA THR A 74 7.34 10.23 -12.34
C THR A 74 8.09 10.54 -11.03
N GLY A 75 9.41 10.77 -11.08
CA GLY A 75 10.26 10.89 -9.89
C GLY A 75 9.84 12.05 -8.98
N GLY A 76 9.66 13.24 -9.54
CA GLY A 76 9.23 14.42 -8.79
C GLY A 76 7.83 14.28 -8.18
N LEU A 77 6.87 13.74 -8.95
CA LEU A 77 5.50 13.52 -8.47
C LEU A 77 5.48 12.56 -7.27
N LYS A 78 6.24 11.45 -7.34
CA LYS A 78 6.33 10.50 -6.23
C LYS A 78 6.88 11.15 -4.95
N THR A 79 7.93 11.95 -5.06
CA THR A 79 8.51 12.64 -3.90
C THR A 79 7.52 13.61 -3.26
N VAL A 80 6.80 14.39 -4.07
CA VAL A 80 5.78 15.32 -3.57
C VAL A 80 4.64 14.56 -2.91
N SER A 81 4.13 13.50 -3.53
CA SER A 81 3.08 12.64 -2.95
C SER A 81 3.50 12.04 -1.62
N MET A 82 4.73 11.54 -1.51
CA MET A 82 5.27 10.99 -0.25
C MET A 82 5.35 12.04 0.85
N LEU A 83 5.81 13.26 0.52
CA LEU A 83 5.89 14.35 1.48
C LEU A 83 4.51 14.78 1.98
N LEU A 84 3.54 14.92 1.07
CA LEU A 84 2.16 15.25 1.43
C LEU A 84 1.53 14.16 2.30
N MET A 85 1.79 12.89 1.99
CA MET A 85 1.32 11.76 2.79
C MET A 85 1.92 11.78 4.20
N LEU A 86 3.21 12.10 4.34
CA LEU A 86 3.86 12.25 5.65
C LEU A 86 3.21 13.38 6.46
N LEU A 87 3.01 14.55 5.85
CA LEU A 87 2.37 15.69 6.51
C LEU A 87 0.93 15.38 6.93
N ALA A 88 0.17 14.67 6.09
CA ALA A 88 -1.18 14.24 6.41
C ALA A 88 -1.21 13.25 7.61
N VAL A 89 -0.26 12.30 7.66
CA VAL A 89 -0.14 11.37 8.79
C VAL A 89 0.22 12.11 10.08
N LEU A 90 1.14 13.08 10.03
CA LEU A 90 1.49 13.91 11.19
C LEU A 90 0.29 14.72 11.67
N TRP A 91 -0.45 15.35 10.75
CA TRP A 91 -1.66 16.09 11.08
C TRP A 91 -2.68 15.19 11.77
N LEU A 92 -3.02 14.05 11.15
CA LEU A 92 -3.99 13.11 11.71
C LEU A 92 -3.55 12.59 13.08
N SER A 93 -2.24 12.37 13.26
CA SER A 93 -1.70 11.96 14.56
C SER A 93 -1.98 13.04 15.61
N VAL A 94 -1.67 14.31 15.32
CA VAL A 94 -1.94 15.42 16.24
C VAL A 94 -3.43 15.54 16.55
N GLU A 95 -4.30 15.44 15.54
CA GLU A 95 -5.75 15.53 15.71
C GLU A 95 -6.31 14.39 16.59
N VAL A 96 -5.84 13.16 16.35
CA VAL A 96 -6.22 12.00 17.16
C VAL A 96 -5.75 12.18 18.60
N PHE A 97 -4.49 12.58 18.84
CA PHE A 97 -3.99 12.79 20.20
C PHE A 97 -4.67 13.97 20.91
N ALA A 98 -5.03 15.04 20.19
CA ALA A 98 -5.76 16.17 20.75
C ALA A 98 -7.20 15.82 21.12
N SER A 99 -7.90 15.03 20.29
CA SER A 99 -9.27 14.57 20.53
C SER A 99 -9.39 13.40 21.52
N SER A 100 -8.30 12.65 21.74
CA SER A 100 -8.24 11.53 22.69
C SER A 100 -8.37 11.95 24.16
N GLY A 101 -8.23 13.25 24.49
CA GLY A 101 -8.50 13.77 25.83
C GLY A 101 -9.98 13.80 26.21
N THR A 102 -10.89 13.68 25.24
CA THR A 102 -12.35 13.85 25.44
C THR A 102 -13.14 12.53 25.34
N ASN A 103 -12.58 11.51 24.68
CA ASN A 103 -13.19 10.19 24.56
C ASN A 103 -12.25 9.17 25.20
N ALA A 104 -12.57 8.72 26.42
CA ALA A 104 -11.92 7.56 27.01
C ALA A 104 -12.00 6.42 26.00
N ALA A 105 -10.83 5.85 25.63
CA ALA A 105 -10.78 4.73 24.70
C ALA A 105 -11.80 3.66 25.14
N PRO A 106 -12.66 3.16 24.23
CA PRO A 106 -13.62 2.14 24.60
C PRO A 106 -12.86 0.99 25.27
N ALA A 107 -13.28 0.60 26.47
CA ALA A 107 -12.69 -0.51 27.19
C ALA A 107 -12.74 -1.73 26.26
N VAL A 108 -11.58 -2.14 25.74
CA VAL A 108 -11.48 -3.23 24.79
C VAL A 108 -11.85 -4.50 25.53
N SER A 109 -13.11 -4.93 25.41
CA SER A 109 -13.68 -6.05 26.15
C SER A 109 -13.16 -7.41 25.67
N ASP A 110 -12.36 -7.44 24.60
CA ASP A 110 -11.67 -8.62 24.09
C ASP A 110 -10.29 -8.23 23.55
N GLY A 111 -9.41 -7.83 24.48
CA GLY A 111 -8.11 -7.22 24.20
C GLY A 111 -7.23 -8.10 23.31
N MET A 112 -6.93 -7.64 22.10
CA MET A 112 -5.92 -8.23 21.23
C MET A 112 -4.63 -8.45 22.05
N THR A 113 -4.11 -9.67 22.05
CA THR A 113 -2.88 -9.96 22.78
C THR A 113 -1.75 -9.11 22.19
N PHE A 114 -0.79 -8.73 23.04
CA PHE A 114 0.40 -8.02 22.59
C PHE A 114 1.10 -8.77 21.44
N GLY A 115 1.18 -10.10 21.51
CA GLY A 115 1.74 -10.94 20.45
C GLY A 115 1.03 -10.77 19.12
N THR A 116 -0.31 -10.82 19.12
CA THR A 116 -1.12 -10.59 17.91
C THR A 116 -0.92 -9.18 17.35
N ALA A 117 -0.82 -8.16 18.21
CA ALA A 117 -0.57 -6.79 17.76
C ALA A 117 0.81 -6.65 17.10
N VAL A 118 1.85 -7.26 17.68
CA VAL A 118 3.20 -7.29 17.09
C VAL A 118 3.19 -8.03 15.76
N GLU A 119 2.59 -9.21 15.69
CA GLU A 119 2.48 -9.98 14.46
C GLU A 119 1.77 -9.19 13.35
N LEU A 120 0.63 -8.57 13.66
CA LEU A 120 -0.13 -7.77 12.69
C LEU A 120 0.68 -6.59 12.16
N SER A 121 1.39 -5.88 13.06
CA SER A 121 2.20 -4.72 12.68
C SER A 121 3.42 -5.10 11.84
N ALA A 122 4.02 -6.26 12.10
CA ALA A 122 5.18 -6.75 11.37
C ALA A 122 4.82 -7.33 9.99
N VAL A 123 3.70 -8.05 9.87
CA VAL A 123 3.26 -8.69 8.61
C VAL A 123 3.12 -7.68 7.47
N MET A 124 2.63 -6.47 7.76
CA MET A 124 2.36 -5.44 6.77
C MET A 124 3.64 -5.00 6.00
N PRO A 125 4.71 -4.48 6.66
CA PRO A 125 5.97 -4.17 5.99
C PRO A 125 6.66 -5.39 5.38
N LEU A 126 6.58 -6.56 6.03
CA LEU A 126 7.24 -7.79 5.54
C LEU A 126 6.73 -8.20 4.16
N SER A 127 5.44 -7.99 3.88
CA SER A 127 4.83 -8.32 2.60
C SER A 127 5.46 -7.53 1.42
N TRP A 128 6.11 -6.39 1.67
CA TRP A 128 6.68 -5.54 0.61
C TRP A 128 8.17 -5.78 0.36
N LEU A 129 8.85 -6.57 1.21
CA LEU A 129 10.27 -6.89 1.06
C LEU A 129 10.63 -7.51 -0.31
N PRO A 130 9.85 -8.47 -0.86
CA PRO A 130 10.19 -9.07 -2.14
C PRO A 130 10.10 -8.06 -3.29
N LEU A 131 9.13 -7.14 -3.24
CA LEU A 131 8.97 -6.06 -4.20
C LEU A 131 10.15 -5.06 -4.14
N ALA A 132 10.56 -4.67 -2.93
CA ALA A 132 11.71 -3.78 -2.73
C ALA A 132 13.02 -4.40 -3.25
N ALA A 133 13.20 -5.71 -3.04
CA ALA A 133 14.34 -6.46 -3.57
C ALA A 133 14.32 -6.47 -5.12
N ASP A 134 13.16 -6.66 -5.75
CA ASP A 134 13.04 -6.64 -7.22
C ASP A 134 13.35 -5.24 -7.80
N TYR A 135 12.92 -4.15 -7.15
CA TYR A 135 13.27 -2.78 -7.58
C TYR A 135 14.75 -2.45 -7.45
N THR A 136 15.40 -2.96 -6.41
CA THR A 136 16.82 -2.70 -6.13
C THR A 136 17.77 -3.62 -6.91
N ARG A 137 17.26 -4.69 -7.55
CA ARG A 137 18.04 -5.65 -8.34
C ARG A 137 18.86 -5.02 -9.48
N GLN A 138 18.37 -3.93 -10.08
CA GLN A 138 19.04 -3.23 -11.18
C GLN A 138 19.68 -1.90 -10.74
N ALA A 139 19.74 -1.63 -9.43
CA ALA A 139 20.32 -0.40 -8.93
C ALA A 139 21.83 -0.36 -9.21
N ARG A 140 22.29 0.74 -9.82
CA ARG A 140 23.70 0.93 -10.22
C ARG A 140 24.71 0.92 -9.06
N ARG A 141 24.25 1.02 -7.80
CA ARG A 141 25.09 1.00 -6.58
C ARG A 141 24.35 0.37 -5.39
N PRO A 142 24.46 -0.95 -5.17
CA PRO A 142 23.74 -1.63 -4.08
C PRO A 142 24.30 -1.38 -2.66
N LEU A 143 25.49 -0.78 -2.50
CA LEU A 143 26.20 -0.66 -1.21
C LEU A 143 26.51 0.78 -0.75
N ARG A 144 25.95 1.80 -1.40
CA ARG A 144 26.09 3.19 -0.95
C ARG A 144 24.72 3.86 -0.91
N GLN A 145 24.12 3.85 0.27
CA GLN A 145 23.08 4.82 0.65
C GLN A 145 23.80 6.08 1.17
N PRO A 146 23.35 7.31 0.86
CA PRO A 146 23.64 8.46 1.69
C PRO A 146 22.94 8.34 3.05
#